data_AF-A0A7S3CNQ8-F1
#
_entry.id   AF-A0A7S3CNQ8-F1
#
_cell.length_a   1.000
_cell.length_b   1.000
_cell.length_c   1.000
_cell.angle_alpha   90.00
_cell.angle_beta   90.00
_cell.angle_gamma   90.00
#
_symmetry.space_group_name_H-M   'P 1'
#
loop_
_entity.id
_entity.type
_entity.pdbx_description
1 polymer ?
#
loop_
_entity_poly.entity_id
_entity_poly.type
_entity_poly.pdbx_seq_one_letter_code
_entity_poly.pdbx_strand_id
1 'polypeptide(L)'
;MAVQISGTVLHVVNNYLLVYHFELGVAGTGLAGLVTNSYLFVMNRYFTQRVEEIREANEVSFTDPQIRSQLGMYFKIGAPTMAVMCFDWSCFELMTIMAGYLGVVEQATQVLLLNLLAQVFQ
;
A
#
# COMPACT_ATOMS: atom_id res chain seq x y z
N MET A 1 -12.06 0.12 -9.85
CA MET A 1 -11.45 -1.18 -10.21
C MET A 1 -10.56 -1.09 -11.45
N ALA A 2 -11.03 -0.52 -12.57
CA ALA A 2 -10.23 -0.41 -13.81
C ALA A 2 -8.88 0.32 -13.64
N VAL A 3 -8.86 1.44 -12.91
CA VAL A 3 -7.63 2.20 -12.62
C VAL A 3 -6.61 1.33 -11.88
N GLN A 4 -7.05 0.57 -10.88
CA GLN A 4 -6.18 -0.31 -10.10
C GLN A 4 -5.55 -1.41 -10.97
N ILE A 5 -6.35 -2.09 -11.80
CA ILE A 5 -5.85 -3.12 -12.71
C ILE A 5 -4.81 -2.52 -13.68
N SER A 6 -5.10 -1.35 -14.25
CA SER A 6 -4.17 -0.68 -15.16
C SER A 6 -2.86 -0.27 -14.46
N GLY A 7 -2.94 0.18 -13.20
CA GLY A 7 -1.77 0.52 -12.41
C GLY A 7 -0.91 -0.69 -12.09
N THR A 8 -1.51 -1.84 -11.76
CA THR A 8 -0.77 -3.09 -11.55
C THR A 8 -0.01 -3.52 -12.81
N VAL A 9 -0.65 -3.48 -13.98
CA VAL A 9 0.02 -3.80 -15.25
C VAL A 9 1.19 -2.84 -15.51
N LEU A 10 0.97 -1.55 -15.34
CA LEU A 10 2.02 -0.53 -15.46
C LEU A 10 3.17 -0.77 -14.48
N HIS A 11 2.86 -1.18 -13.24
CA HIS A 11 3.87 -1.48 -12.22
C HIS A 11 4.77 -2.65 -12.62
N VAL A 12 4.18 -3.72 -13.15
CA VAL A 12 4.92 -4.90 -13.62
C VAL A 12 5.85 -4.51 -14.78
N VAL A 13 5.35 -3.75 -15.76
CA VAL A 13 6.18 -3.28 -16.89
C VAL A 13 7.31 -2.38 -16.41
N ASN A 14 7.03 -1.41 -15.52
CA ASN A 14 8.05 -0.52 -14.99
C ASN A 14 9.10 -1.25 -14.16
N ASN A 15 8.72 -2.25 -13.36
CA ASN A 15 9.69 -3.07 -12.64
C ASN A 15 10.54 -3.89 -13.60
N TYR A 16 9.95 -4.48 -14.64
CA TYR A 16 10.74 -5.19 -15.65
C TYR A 16 11.76 -4.26 -16.33
N LEU A 17 11.36 -3.05 -16.71
CA LEU A 17 12.28 -2.09 -17.34
C LEU A 17 13.33 -1.58 -16.34
N LEU A 18 12.93 -1.06 -15.19
CA LEU A 18 13.84 -0.38 -14.26
C LEU A 18 14.70 -1.34 -13.44
N VAL A 19 14.15 -2.48 -13.04
CA VAL A 19 14.87 -3.46 -12.20
C VAL A 19 15.69 -4.41 -13.06
N TYR A 20 15.10 -4.96 -14.14
CA TYR A 20 15.76 -5.97 -14.96
C TYR A 20 16.52 -5.39 -16.15
N HIS A 21 15.91 -4.51 -16.96
CA HIS A 21 16.58 -3.98 -18.15
C HIS A 21 17.65 -2.92 -17.83
N PHE A 22 17.37 -2.04 -16.87
CA PHE A 22 18.30 -1.00 -16.42
C PHE A 22 19.15 -1.40 -15.20
N GLU A 23 18.95 -2.62 -14.68
CA GLU A 23 19.71 -3.20 -13.56
C GLU A 23 19.78 -2.32 -12.29
N LEU A 24 18.78 -1.46 -12.06
CA LEU A 24 18.76 -0.54 -10.91
C LEU A 24 18.42 -1.25 -9.57
N GLY A 25 18.10 -2.55 -9.62
CA GLY A 25 17.78 -3.36 -8.44
C GLY A 25 16.67 -2.74 -7.58
N VAL A 26 16.91 -2.65 -6.27
CA VAL A 26 15.95 -2.10 -5.30
C VAL A 26 15.59 -0.64 -5.57
N ALA A 27 16.55 0.18 -6.05
CA ALA A 27 16.28 1.56 -6.41
C ALA A 27 15.31 1.64 -7.61
N GLY A 28 15.42 0.70 -8.56
CA GLY A 28 14.50 0.55 -9.67
C GLY A 28 13.05 0.28 -9.22
N THR A 29 12.85 -0.59 -8.22
CA THR A 29 11.52 -0.84 -7.64
C THR A 29 10.95 0.40 -6.97
N GLY A 30 11.78 1.19 -6.27
CA GLY A 30 11.36 2.47 -5.70
C GLY A 30 10.88 3.47 -6.75
N LEU A 31 11.63 3.61 -7.84
CA LEU A 31 11.25 4.47 -8.97
C LEU A 31 9.99 3.96 -9.68
N ALA A 32 9.88 2.65 -9.90
CA ALA A 32 8.67 2.03 -10.46
C ALA A 32 7.44 2.30 -9.59
N GLY A 33 7.60 2.23 -8.26
CA GLY A 33 6.58 2.57 -7.28
C GLY A 33 6.15 4.04 -7.35
N LEU A 34 7.11 4.96 -7.43
CA LEU A 34 6.82 6.40 -7.59
C LEU A 34 6.00 6.66 -8.86
N VAL A 35 6.46 6.15 -10.02
CA VAL A 35 5.77 6.33 -11.31
C VAL A 35 4.35 5.76 -11.26
N THR A 36 4.20 4.55 -10.71
CA THR A 36 2.90 3.87 -10.61
C THR A 36 1.95 4.63 -9.69
N ASN A 37 2.42 5.09 -8.53
CA ASN A 37 1.58 5.84 -7.58
C ASN A 37 1.18 7.21 -8.12
N SER A 38 2.08 7.90 -8.82
CA SER A 38 1.75 9.15 -9.52
C SER A 38 0.68 8.91 -10.60
N TYR A 39 0.81 7.84 -11.39
CA TYR A 39 -0.20 7.45 -12.37
C TYR A 39 -1.55 7.16 -11.73
N LEU A 40 -1.59 6.34 -10.67
CA LEU A 40 -2.82 6.00 -9.94
C LEU A 40 -3.48 7.25 -9.37
N PHE A 41 -2.71 8.19 -8.82
CA PHE A 41 -3.23 9.45 -8.30
C PHE A 41 -3.92 10.27 -9.39
N VAL A 42 -3.26 10.48 -10.54
CA VAL A 42 -3.82 11.25 -11.66
C VAL A 42 -5.07 10.58 -12.23
N MET A 43 -5.02 9.25 -12.44
CA MET A 43 -6.15 8.52 -13.00
C MET A 43 -7.33 8.47 -12.03
N ASN A 44 -7.10 8.24 -10.74
CA ASN A 44 -8.17 8.29 -9.75
C ASN A 44 -8.82 9.67 -9.72
N ARG A 45 -8.04 10.75 -9.70
CA ARG A 45 -8.58 12.12 -9.75
C ARG A 45 -9.43 12.37 -11.00
N TYR A 46 -8.96 11.91 -12.16
CA TYR A 46 -9.68 12.05 -13.42
C TYR A 46 -11.02 11.29 -13.41
N PHE A 47 -11.04 10.07 -12.86
CA PHE A 47 -12.27 9.29 -12.75
C PHE A 47 -13.22 9.86 -11.70
N THR A 48 -12.73 10.30 -10.53
CA THR A 48 -13.59 10.84 -9.47
C THR A 48 -14.22 12.17 -9.85
N GLN A 49 -13.58 12.98 -10.70
CA GLN A 49 -14.17 14.21 -11.24
C GLN A 49 -15.40 13.98 -12.14
N ARG A 50 -15.52 12.78 -12.71
CA ARG A 50 -16.68 12.40 -13.56
C ARG A 50 -17.85 11.83 -12.78
N VAL A 51 -17.65 11.53 -11.50
CA VAL A 51 -18.71 11.06 -10.62
C VAL A 51 -19.30 12.28 -9.93
N GLU A 52 -20.53 12.64 -10.30
CA GLU A 52 -21.19 13.87 -9.82
C GLU A 52 -21.31 13.91 -8.28
N GLU A 53 -21.59 12.76 -7.66
CA GLU A 53 -21.69 12.58 -6.20
C GLU A 53 -20.39 12.90 -5.43
N ILE A 54 -19.22 12.73 -6.08
CA ILE A 54 -17.90 12.89 -5.45
C ILE A 54 -17.23 14.18 -5.93
N ARG A 55 -17.85 14.90 -6.88
CA ARG A 55 -17.24 16.07 -7.50
C ARG A 55 -16.99 17.18 -6.48
N GLU A 56 -17.93 17.44 -5.58
CA GLU A 56 -17.79 18.44 -4.52
C GLU A 56 -16.58 18.15 -3.62
N ALA A 57 -16.34 16.87 -3.29
CA ALA A 57 -15.18 16.46 -2.49
C ALA A 57 -13.83 16.69 -3.21
N ASN A 58 -13.80 16.69 -4.55
CA ASN A 58 -12.58 16.97 -5.33
C ASN A 58 -12.27 18.47 -5.48
N GLU A 59 -13.22 19.34 -5.14
CA GLU A 59 -13.08 20.81 -5.25
C GLU A 59 -12.53 21.44 -3.95
N VAL A 60 -12.50 20.69 -2.86
CA VAL A 60 -11.96 21.16 -1.58
C VAL A 60 -10.45 21.37 -1.69
N SER A 61 -9.99 22.57 -1.32
CA SER A 61 -8.56 22.90 -1.30
C SER A 61 -7.85 22.24 -0.11
N PHE A 62 -6.63 21.75 -0.33
CA PHE A 62 -5.77 21.24 0.74
C PHE A 62 -5.50 22.25 1.87
N THR A 63 -5.63 23.54 1.60
CA THR A 63 -5.39 24.61 2.59
C THR A 63 -6.65 25.06 3.32
N ASP A 64 -7.78 24.36 3.16
CA ASP A 64 -9.02 24.74 3.84
C ASP A 64 -8.85 24.68 5.38
N PRO A 65 -9.10 25.79 6.09
CA PRO A 65 -9.03 25.84 7.55
C PRO A 65 -9.91 24.79 8.25
N GLN A 66 -11.01 24.38 7.63
CA GLN A 66 -11.90 23.34 8.15
C GLN A 66 -11.24 21.96 8.17
N ILE A 67 -10.37 21.65 7.20
CA ILE A 67 -9.60 20.39 7.20
C ILE A 67 -8.62 20.40 8.37
N ARG A 68 -7.95 21.54 8.61
CA ARG A 68 -6.96 21.67 9.69
C ARG A 68 -7.58 21.53 11.07
N SER A 69 -8.79 22.03 11.27
CA SER A 69 -9.49 21.91 12.56
C SER A 69 -9.95 20.47 12.84
N GLN A 70 -10.31 19.71 11.81
CA GLN A 70 -10.78 18.33 11.95
C GLN A 70 -9.65 17.28 11.99
N LEU A 71 -8.42 17.65 11.59
CA LEU A 71 -7.29 16.73 11.53
C LEU A 71 -7.04 16.01 12.86
N GLY A 72 -7.19 16.71 14.00
CA GLY A 72 -7.05 16.11 15.33
C GLY A 72 -8.07 15.01 15.62
N MET A 73 -9.31 15.17 15.13
CA MET A 73 -10.35 14.14 15.24
C MET A 73 -10.01 12.91 14.38
N TYR A 74 -9.56 13.13 13.14
CA TYR A 74 -9.10 12.03 12.27
C TYR A 74 -7.92 11.27 12.88
N PHE A 75 -6.93 11.97 13.46
CA PHE A 75 -5.83 11.30 14.16
C PHE A 75 -6.29 10.53 15.39
N LYS A 76 -7.23 11.07 16.18
CA LYS A 76 -7.76 10.38 17.36
C LYS A 76 -8.42 9.03 17.01
N ILE A 77 -9.02 8.93 15.82
CA ILE A 77 -9.67 7.70 15.34
C ILE A 77 -8.68 6.82 14.58
N GLY A 78 -7.84 7.41 13.73
CA GLY A 78 -6.90 6.67 12.87
C GLY A 78 -5.68 6.13 13.59
N ALA A 79 -5.12 6.87 14.56
CA ALA A 79 -3.95 6.44 15.32
C ALA A 79 -4.14 5.11 16.09
N PRO A 80 -5.24 4.87 16.82
CA PRO A 80 -5.44 3.58 17.47
C PRO A 80 -5.61 2.45 16.45
N THR A 81 -6.32 2.67 15.34
CA THR A 81 -6.45 1.66 14.28
C THR A 81 -5.10 1.33 13.64
N MET A 82 -4.29 2.35 13.35
CA MET A 82 -2.93 2.17 12.85
C MET A 82 -2.08 1.38 13.85
N ALA A 83 -2.14 1.70 15.15
CA ALA A 83 -1.39 0.98 16.16
C ALA A 83 -1.80 -0.50 16.22
N VAL A 84 -3.10 -0.80 16.21
CA VAL A 84 -3.60 -2.18 16.18
C VAL A 84 -3.07 -2.93 14.96
N MET A 85 -3.17 -2.36 13.75
CA MET A 85 -2.66 -3.00 12.54
C MET A 85 -1.14 -3.21 12.57
N CYS A 86 -0.38 -2.21 13.04
CA CYS A 86 1.08 -2.33 13.15
C CYS A 86 1.47 -3.42 14.16
N PHE A 87 0.81 -3.50 15.31
CA PHE A 87 1.06 -4.54 16.31
C PHE A 87 0.67 -5.92 15.78
N ASP A 88 -0.45 -6.03 15.07
CA ASP A 88 -0.89 -7.28 14.48
C ASP A 88 0.15 -7.84 13.49
N TRP A 89 0.61 -7.01 12.53
CA TRP A 89 1.67 -7.42 11.59
C TRP A 89 2.99 -7.71 12.31
N SER A 90 3.39 -6.88 13.28
CA SER A 90 4.64 -7.07 14.02
C SER A 90 4.66 -8.38 14.81
N CYS A 91 3.51 -8.83 15.33
CA CYS A 91 3.39 -10.12 15.99
C CYS A 91 3.69 -11.28 15.03
N PHE A 92 3.20 -11.23 13.80
CA PHE A 92 3.50 -12.25 12.78
C PHE A 92 5.00 -12.29 12.41
N GLU A 93 5.62 -11.13 12.28
CA GLU A 93 7.07 -11.03 12.04
C GLU A 93 7.87 -11.58 13.22
N LEU A 94 7.48 -11.23 14.46
CA LEU A 94 8.13 -11.74 15.66
C LEU A 94 8.01 -13.27 15.75
N MET A 95 6.82 -13.82 15.47
CA MET A 95 6.63 -15.29 15.42
C MET A 95 7.52 -15.94 14.36
N THR A 96 7.68 -15.32 13.20
CA THR A 96 8.56 -15.82 12.13
C THR A 96 10.03 -15.82 12.57
N ILE A 97 10.49 -14.75 13.25
CA ILE A 97 11.84 -14.69 13.83
C ILE A 97 12.01 -15.79 14.91
N MET A 98 11.01 -15.99 15.76
CA MET A 98 11.05 -17.00 16.82
C MET A 98 11.08 -18.43 16.25
N ALA A 99 10.33 -18.70 15.17
CA ALA A 99 10.37 -19.98 14.47
C ALA A 99 11.77 -20.29 13.88
N GLY A 100 12.54 -19.25 13.54
CA GLY A 100 13.94 -19.39 13.10
C GLY A 100 14.86 -20.02 14.15
N TYR A 101 14.55 -19.89 15.44
CA TYR A 101 15.30 -20.58 16.50
C TYR A 101 15.00 -22.08 16.57
N LEU A 102 13.83 -22.52 16.07
CA LEU A 102 13.46 -23.94 16.03
C LEU A 102 14.13 -24.66 14.84
N GLY A 103 14.24 -23.95 13.72
CA GLY A 103 14.94 -24.44 12.53
C GLY A 103 14.48 -23.74 11.26
N VAL A 104 15.25 -23.94 10.19
CA VAL A 104 15.00 -23.30 8.90
C VAL A 104 13.72 -23.84 8.25
N VAL A 105 13.39 -25.12 8.48
CA VAL A 105 12.19 -25.76 7.91
C VAL A 105 10.93 -25.22 8.60
N GLU A 106 10.98 -25.07 9.91
CA GLU A 106 9.91 -24.51 10.74
C GLU A 106 9.64 -23.06 10.37
N GLN A 107 10.70 -22.26 10.22
CA GLN A 107 10.59 -20.87 9.75
C GLN A 107 10.00 -20.78 8.34
N ALA A 108 10.48 -21.60 7.40
CA ALA A 108 9.95 -21.61 6.03
C ALA A 108 8.45 -22.02 6.01
N THR A 109 8.07 -22.99 6.83
CA THR A 109 6.67 -23.43 6.97
C THR A 109 5.80 -22.29 7.52
N GLN A 110 6.27 -21.56 8.51
CA GLN A 110 5.55 -20.41 9.07
C GLN A 110 5.32 -19.32 8.00
N VAL A 111 6.33 -18.98 7.21
CA VAL A 111 6.21 -17.97 6.13
C VAL A 111 5.25 -18.45 5.03
N LEU A 112 5.27 -19.73 4.69
CA LEU A 112 4.31 -20.31 3.73
C LEU A 112 2.88 -20.21 4.24
N LEU A 113 2.64 -20.61 5.49
CA LEU A 113 1.32 -20.52 6.12
C LEU A 113 0.84 -19.06 6.19
N LEU A 114 1.71 -18.12 6.58
CA LEU A 114 1.39 -16.70 6.61
C LEU A 114 0.91 -16.19 5.25
N ASN A 115 1.63 -16.51 4.18
CA ASN A 115 1.26 -16.10 2.82
C ASN A 115 -0.07 -16.71 2.35
N LEU A 116 -0.32 -17.97 2.67
CA LEU A 116 -1.60 -18.62 2.35
C LEU A 116 -2.76 -17.99 3.11
N LEU A 117 -2.59 -17.75 4.42
CA LEU A 117 -3.60 -17.09 5.24
C LEU A 117 -3.91 -15.68 4.72
N ALA A 118 -2.88 -14.91 4.35
CA ALA A 118 -3.06 -13.58 3.76
C ALA A 118 -3.92 -13.62 2.49
N GLN A 119 -3.71 -14.58 1.59
CA GLN A 119 -4.52 -14.71 0.37
C GLN A 119 -5.95 -15.19 0.61
N VAL A 120 -6.19 -15.99 1.66
CA VAL A 120 -7.52 -16.55 1.96
C VAL A 120 -8.42 -15.53 2.68
N PHE A 121 -7.82 -14.67 3.51
CA PHE A 121 -8.57 -13.72 4.34
C PHE A 121 -8.60 -12.27 3.81
N GLN A 122 -7.87 -11.95 2.74
CA GLN A 122 -7.94 -10.67 2.02
C GLN A 122 -8.95 -10.71 0.86
#